data_AF-A0A1G2VZY2-F1
#
_entry.id   AF-A0A1G2VZY2-F1
#
_cell.length_a   1.000
_cell.length_b   1.000
_cell.length_c   1.000
_cell.angle_alpha   90.00
_cell.angle_beta   90.00
_cell.angle_gamma   90.00
#
_symmetry.space_group_name_H-M   'P 1'
#
loop_
_entity.id
_entity.type
_entity.pdbx_description
1 polymer ?
#
loop_
_entity_poly.entity_id
_entity_poly.type
_entity_poly.pdbx_seq_one_letter_code
_entity_poly.pdbx_strand_id
1 'polypeptide(L)'
;MIKKKLPVFEGDGQVRFLGHDVPTRYAIEGDPARLRQGPLRLRGGLTLTPDLAASAFRAGEGVLTLDSGLQLRVVMMGHSEGGAEVFVELRV
;
A
#
# COMPACT_ATOMS: atom_id res chain seq x y z
N MET A 1 21.31 18.83 -0.50
CA MET A 1 21.14 17.62 0.35
C MET A 1 20.48 16.54 -0.50
N ILE A 2 21.24 15.54 -0.95
CA ILE A 2 20.70 14.46 -1.80
C ILE A 2 19.89 13.54 -0.87
N LYS A 3 18.56 13.55 -0.97
CA LYS A 3 17.73 12.51 -0.34
C LYS A 3 18.09 11.19 -1.00
N LYS A 4 18.81 10.32 -0.30
CA LYS A 4 19.10 8.96 -0.76
C LYS A 4 17.76 8.26 -0.98
N LYS A 5 17.45 7.89 -2.23
CA LYS A 5 16.23 7.18 -2.58
C LYS A 5 16.18 5.88 -1.77
N LEU A 6 15.10 5.64 -1.04
CA LEU A 6 14.92 4.39 -0.32
C LEU A 6 14.82 3.24 -1.34
N PRO A 7 15.30 2.03 -0.98
CA PRO A 7 15.04 0.84 -1.79
C PRO A 7 13.53 0.62 -1.94
N VAL A 8 13.10 0.14 -3.11
CA VAL A 8 11.71 -0.26 -3.35
C VAL A 8 11.61 -1.77 -3.13
N PHE A 9 10.69 -2.17 -2.26
CA PHE A 9 10.33 -3.55 -1.99
C PHE A 9 9.02 -3.87 -2.71
N GLU A 10 9.10 -4.74 -3.71
CA GLU A 10 7.94 -5.22 -4.45
C GLU A 10 7.56 -6.63 -4.01
N GLY A 11 6.30 -6.99 -4.22
CA GLY A 11 5.82 -8.34 -3.98
C GLY A 11 4.32 -8.42 -4.16
N ASP A 12 3.78 -9.59 -3.85
CA ASP A 12 2.36 -9.87 -3.88
C ASP A 12 1.80 -9.91 -2.45
N GLY A 13 0.51 -9.64 -2.32
CA GLY A 13 -0.20 -9.66 -1.06
C GLY A 13 -1.70 -9.58 -1.24
N GLN A 14 -2.39 -9.37 -0.12
CA GLN A 14 -3.83 -9.22 -0.05
C GLN A 14 -4.16 -7.86 0.55
N VAL A 15 -5.00 -7.06 -0.11
CA VAL A 15 -5.50 -5.82 0.47
C VAL A 15 -6.98 -5.95 0.81
N ARG A 16 -7.31 -5.57 2.05
CA ARG A 16 -8.67 -5.53 2.57
C ARG A 16 -9.11 -4.08 2.79
N PHE A 17 -10.23 -3.69 2.20
CA PHE A 17 -10.84 -2.37 2.37
C PHE A 17 -12.33 -2.45 2.07
N LEU A 18 -13.17 -1.73 2.82
CA LEU A 18 -14.61 -1.60 2.53
C LEU A 18 -15.36 -2.93 2.24
N GLY A 19 -14.95 -4.03 2.87
CA GLY A 19 -15.51 -5.37 2.65
C GLY A 19 -14.92 -6.16 1.46
N HIS A 20 -14.08 -5.54 0.63
CA HIS A 20 -13.24 -6.24 -0.34
C HIS A 20 -12.05 -6.90 0.34
N ASP A 21 -11.66 -8.07 -0.16
CA ASP A 21 -10.43 -8.79 0.19
C ASP A 21 -9.87 -9.34 -1.13
N VAL A 22 -8.84 -8.66 -1.66
CA VAL A 22 -8.39 -8.86 -3.05
C VAL A 22 -6.88 -8.98 -3.17
N PRO A 23 -6.39 -9.87 -4.05
CA PRO A 23 -4.95 -9.97 -4.30
C PRO A 23 -4.46 -8.69 -4.97
N THR A 24 -3.27 -8.25 -4.60
CA THR A 24 -2.64 -7.05 -5.12
C THR A 24 -1.14 -7.24 -5.23
N ARG A 25 -0.53 -6.63 -6.25
CA ARG A 25 0.91 -6.37 -6.23
C ARG A 25 1.16 -5.08 -5.46
N TYR A 26 2.27 -5.01 -4.71
CA TYR A 26 2.69 -3.81 -4.00
C TYR A 26 4.10 -3.37 -4.44
N ALA A 27 4.38 -2.08 -4.25
CA ALA A 27 5.71 -1.50 -4.33
C ALA A 27 5.88 -0.49 -3.18
N ILE A 28 6.74 -0.79 -2.20
CA ILE A 28 6.91 -0.01 -0.97
C ILE A 28 8.30 0.62 -0.93
N GLU A 29 8.37 1.93 -0.72
CA GLU A 29 9.61 2.66 -0.50
C GLU A 29 10.10 2.48 0.96
N GLY A 30 11.14 1.68 1.14
CA GLY A 30 11.68 1.27 2.43
C GLY A 30 11.25 -0.15 2.83
N ASP A 31 11.98 -0.74 3.78
CA ASP A 31 11.78 -2.13 4.20
C ASP A 31 10.54 -2.26 5.11
N PRO A 32 9.43 -2.88 4.65
CA PRO A 32 8.21 -3.02 5.45
C PRO A 32 8.42 -3.88 6.70
N ALA A 33 9.36 -4.84 6.69
CA ALA A 33 9.66 -5.68 7.85
C ALA A 33 10.37 -4.91 8.97
N ARG A 34 10.92 -3.73 8.66
CA ARG A 34 11.52 -2.80 9.63
C ARG A 34 10.57 -1.72 10.11
N LEU A 35 9.36 -1.63 9.56
CA LEU A 35 8.37 -0.69 10.06
C LEU A 35 7.97 -1.08 11.49
N ARG A 36 7.86 -0.08 12.37
CA ARG A 36 7.52 -0.24 13.79
C ARG A 36 6.47 0.79 14.16
N GLN A 37 5.76 0.55 15.26
CA GLN A 37 4.86 1.54 15.83
C GLN A 37 5.63 2.83 16.14
N GLY A 38 5.11 3.98 15.69
CA GLY A 38 5.77 5.27 15.82
C GLY A 38 5.32 6.26 14.76
N PRO A 39 5.99 7.43 14.64
CA PRO A 39 5.66 8.45 13.64
C PRO A 39 6.14 8.08 12.23
N LEU A 40 7.00 7.07 12.10
CA LEU A 40 7.53 6.64 10.81
C LEU A 40 6.41 6.07 9.94
N ARG A 41 6.45 6.42 8.65
CA ARG A 41 5.54 5.97 7.61
C ARG A 41 6.35 5.56 6.40
N LEU A 42 5.96 4.47 5.77
CA LEU A 42 6.46 4.13 4.43
C LEU A 42 5.45 4.61 3.41
N ARG A 43 5.92 4.93 2.22
CA ARG A 43 5.07 5.21 1.06
C ARG A 43 5.11 4.04 0.12
N GLY A 44 4.05 3.83 -0.63
CA GLY A 44 4.04 2.79 -1.64
C GLY A 44 2.92 2.94 -2.64
N GLY A 45 2.84 1.96 -3.53
CA GLY A 45 1.76 1.77 -4.47
C GLY A 45 1.17 0.37 -4.34
N LEU A 46 -0.13 0.26 -4.62
CA LEU A 46 -0.85 -0.99 -4.84
C LEU A 46 -1.33 -1.03 -6.28
N THR A 47 -1.29 -2.20 -6.91
CA THR A 47 -1.84 -2.44 -8.24
C THR A 47 -3.10 -3.29 -8.14
N LEU A 48 -4.23 -2.67 -8.45
CA LEU A 48 -5.58 -3.25 -8.44
C LEU A 48 -6.23 -3.14 -9.82
N THR A 49 -7.42 -3.71 -10.02
CA THR A 49 -8.22 -3.34 -11.20
C THR A 49 -8.67 -1.88 -11.08
N PRO A 50 -8.93 -1.16 -12.20
CA PRO A 50 -9.32 0.25 -12.13
C PRO A 50 -10.54 0.54 -11.25
N ASP A 51 -11.56 -0.32 -11.30
CA ASP A 51 -12.77 -0.20 -10.48
C ASP A 51 -12.46 -0.35 -8.98
N LEU A 52 -11.54 -1.25 -8.63
CA LEU A 52 -11.09 -1.46 -7.26
C LEU A 52 -10.15 -0.35 -6.81
N ALA A 53 -9.34 0.24 -7.69
CA ALA A 53 -8.47 1.37 -7.36
C ALA A 53 -9.28 2.59 -6.92
N ALA A 54 -10.33 2.94 -7.68
CA ALA A 54 -11.25 4.01 -7.31
C ALA A 54 -12.02 3.69 -6.01
N SER A 55 -12.42 2.42 -5.82
CA SER A 55 -13.13 1.98 -4.60
C SER A 55 -12.23 2.00 -3.36
N ALA A 56 -10.97 1.57 -3.50
CA ALA A 56 -9.96 1.64 -2.45
C ALA A 56 -9.73 3.09 -2.03
N PHE A 57 -9.54 3.99 -2.99
CA PHE A 57 -9.38 5.42 -2.69
C PHE A 57 -10.58 6.00 -1.94
N ARG A 58 -11.82 5.67 -2.35
CA ARG A 58 -13.04 6.07 -1.63
C ARG A 58 -13.13 5.48 -0.21
N ALA A 59 -12.57 4.30 0.02
CA ALA A 59 -12.51 3.70 1.36
C ALA A 59 -11.61 4.50 2.31
N GLY A 60 -10.59 5.18 1.77
CA GLY A 60 -9.64 6.02 2.53
C GLY A 60 -8.59 5.22 3.32
N GLU A 61 -8.94 4.04 3.84
CA GLU A 61 -8.03 3.17 4.55
C GLU A 61 -8.31 1.67 4.33
N GLY A 62 -7.33 0.84 4.67
CA GLY A 62 -7.41 -0.61 4.57
C GLY A 62 -6.27 -1.32 5.31
N VAL A 63 -6.17 -2.63 5.08
CA VAL A 63 -5.08 -3.47 5.60
C VAL A 63 -4.43 -4.20 4.44
N LEU A 64 -3.13 -4.04 4.28
CA LEU A 64 -2.29 -4.83 3.38
C LEU A 64 -1.65 -5.97 4.17
N THR A 65 -1.90 -7.20 3.75
CA THR A 65 -1.22 -8.41 4.24
C THR A 65 -0.21 -8.84 3.19
N LEU A 66 1.08 -8.84 3.55
CA LEU A 66 2.15 -9.33 2.68
C LEU A 66 2.19 -10.86 2.70
N ASP A 67 2.85 -11.49 1.72
CA ASP A 67 3.07 -12.94 1.69
C ASP A 67 3.80 -13.48 2.93
N SER A 68 4.57 -12.63 3.62
CA SER A 68 5.21 -12.99 4.90
C SER A 68 4.23 -13.10 6.08
N GLY A 69 2.96 -12.77 5.87
CA GLY A 69 1.92 -12.66 6.90
C GLY A 69 1.92 -11.33 7.65
N LEU A 70 2.86 -10.42 7.35
CA LEU A 70 2.90 -9.09 7.94
C LEU A 70 1.69 -8.28 7.51
N GLN A 71 0.94 -7.75 8.49
CA GLN A 71 -0.19 -6.88 8.27
C GLN A 71 0.19 -5.42 8.52
N LEU A 72 -0.12 -4.56 7.56
CA LEU A 72 0.16 -3.13 7.59
C LEU A 72 -1.14 -2.37 7.36
N ARG A 73 -1.42 -1.38 8.19
CA ARG A 73 -2.50 -0.42 7.92
C ARG A 73 -2.05 0.46 6.76
N VAL A 74 -2.92 0.60 5.77
CA VAL A 74 -2.69 1.46 4.61
C VAL A 74 -3.70 2.60 4.61
N VAL A 75 -3.21 3.81 4.35
CA VAL A 75 -4.03 5.00 4.09
C VAL A 75 -3.91 5.30 2.60
N MET A 76 -5.04 5.41 1.92
CA MET A 76 -5.11 5.62 0.48
C MET A 76 -4.96 7.12 0.21
N MET A 77 -3.88 7.50 -0.48
CA MET A 77 -3.51 8.90 -0.71
C MET A 77 -3.94 9.41 -2.07
N GLY A 78 -4.11 8.51 -3.04
CA GLY A 78 -4.55 8.83 -4.40
C GLY A 78 -4.65 7.57 -5.24
N HIS A 79 -5.18 7.70 -6.44
CA HIS A 79 -5.14 6.64 -7.45
C HIS A 79 -4.94 7.25 -8.84
N SER A 80 -4.54 6.43 -9.80
CA SER A 80 -4.54 6.82 -11.21
C SER A 80 -5.97 6.81 -11.75
N GLU A 81 -6.41 7.92 -12.35
CA GLU A 81 -7.73 8.00 -12.99
C GLU A 81 -7.78 7.09 -14.22
N GLY A 82 -8.72 6.16 -14.26
CA GLY A 82 -8.79 5.11 -15.28
C GLY A 82 -7.67 4.06 -15.21
N GLY A 83 -6.77 4.15 -14.23
CA GLY A 83 -5.62 3.27 -14.05
C GLY A 83 -5.76 2.30 -12.87
N ALA A 84 -4.78 1.41 -12.75
CA ALA A 84 -4.72 0.33 -11.77
C ALA A 84 -4.02 0.70 -10.45
N GLU A 85 -3.35 1.85 -10.41
CA GLU A 85 -2.46 2.20 -9.29
C GLU A 85 -3.18 2.98 -8.20
N VAL A 86 -2.95 2.59 -6.94
CA VAL A 86 -3.34 3.32 -5.73
C VAL A 86 -2.08 3.69 -4.97
N PHE A 87 -1.88 4.98 -4.70
CA PHE A 87 -0.78 5.47 -3.87
C PHE A 87 -1.18 5.42 -2.40
N VAL A 88 -0.30 4.88 -1.56
CA VAL A 88 -0.61 4.61 -0.15
C VAL A 88 0.49 5.07 0.80
N GLU A 89 0.08 5.35 2.03
CA GLU A 89 0.95 5.45 3.18
C GLU A 89 0.76 4.24 4.10
N LEU A 90 1.85 3.61 4.56
CA LEU A 90 1.83 2.42 5.41
C LEU A 90 2.24 2.75 6.85
N ARG A 91 1.55 2.13 7.80
CA ARG A 91 1.85 2.16 9.24
C ARG A 91 1.55 0.83 9.92
N VAL A 92 2.18 0.58 11.06
CA VAL A 92 1.86 -0.51 11.99
C VAL A 92 0.73 -0.08 12.93
#